data_AF-A0A524J2B6-F1
#
_entry.id   AF-A0A524J2B6-F1
#
_cell.length_a   1.000
_cell.length_b   1.000
_cell.length_c   1.000
_cell.angle_alpha   90.00
_cell.angle_beta   90.00
_cell.angle_gamma   90.00
#
_symmetry.space_group_name_H-M   'P 1'
#
loop_
_entity.id
_entity.type
_entity.pdbx_description
1 polymer ?
#
loop_
_entity_poly.entity_id
_entity_poly.type
_entity_poly.pdbx_seq_one_letter_code
_entity_poly.pdbx_strand_id
1 'polypeptide(L)'
;MAKKVLVSGFFDLLHSGHIAFFREVANYGDVYVAIGSDRTYFYLKGRLPVNTAEERLFMVKAVSYVKDAFISQGTGILDYEAEIRRLKPDIFIVNDDGNFPAKRQLCAELGIEYIVLKRDPHANLPRRSSTDMRSIELMPYRIDLAGGWLDQPYVSKYYPGSVITLSIEPTVDFNERSGMATSTRIKALDLWGSRLPTDDPEKLAYILFCYDNPPGTEIISGSQDA
;
A
#
# COMPACT_ATOMS: atom_id res chain seq x y z
N MET A 1 20.20 34.09 1.10
CA MET A 1 20.18 32.60 1.10
C MET A 1 18.85 32.14 0.56
N ALA A 2 18.76 30.96 -0.05
CA ALA A 2 17.48 30.38 -0.39
C ALA A 2 16.66 30.12 0.90
N LYS A 3 15.33 30.22 0.81
CA LYS A 3 14.45 29.87 1.94
C LYS A 3 14.62 28.38 2.27
N LYS A 4 14.55 28.03 3.56
CA LYS A 4 14.52 26.64 4.00
C LYS A 4 13.08 26.15 4.05
N VAL A 5 12.81 25.05 3.36
CA VAL A 5 11.49 24.44 3.30
C VAL A 5 11.55 23.08 3.98
N LEU A 6 10.72 22.86 4.98
CA LEU A 6 10.62 21.56 5.66
C LEU A 6 9.36 20.82 5.20
N VAL A 7 9.52 19.53 4.92
CA VAL A 7 8.42 18.59 4.73
C VAL A 7 8.59 17.40 5.66
N SER A 8 7.48 16.82 6.12
CA SER A 8 7.53 15.61 6.96
C SER A 8 6.66 14.49 6.45
N GLY A 9 7.13 13.26 6.65
CA GLY A 9 6.41 12.06 6.24
C GLY A 9 7.22 10.79 6.44
N PHE A 10 6.62 9.65 6.12
CA PHE A 10 7.34 8.38 6.16
C PHE A 10 8.09 8.10 4.86
N PHE A 11 7.53 8.47 3.71
CA PHE A 11 8.13 8.24 2.38
C PHE A 11 8.52 6.78 2.11
N ASP A 12 7.81 5.83 2.73
CA ASP A 12 7.99 4.40 2.47
C ASP A 12 7.48 4.03 1.07
N LEU A 13 8.11 3.00 0.48
CA LEU A 13 7.95 2.60 -0.91
C LEU A 13 8.08 3.82 -1.84
N LEU A 14 9.26 4.45 -1.89
CA LEU A 14 9.45 5.68 -2.65
C LEU A 14 8.96 5.51 -4.11
N HIS A 15 8.09 6.42 -4.55
CA HIS A 15 7.38 6.30 -5.82
C HIS A 15 7.20 7.67 -6.47
N SER A 16 6.72 7.70 -7.72
CA SER A 16 6.59 8.93 -8.54
C SER A 16 5.87 10.08 -7.83
N GLY A 17 4.80 9.79 -7.10
CA GLY A 17 4.09 10.79 -6.28
C GLY A 17 4.94 11.50 -5.22
N HIS A 18 5.90 10.81 -4.58
CA HIS A 18 6.84 11.48 -3.66
C HIS A 18 7.82 12.38 -4.43
N ILE A 19 8.32 11.92 -5.57
CA ILE A 19 9.25 12.70 -6.41
C ILE A 19 8.57 13.97 -6.95
N ALA A 20 7.33 13.85 -7.42
CA ALA A 20 6.53 14.98 -7.88
C ALA A 20 6.32 16.01 -6.77
N PHE A 21 5.98 15.55 -5.55
CA PHE A 21 5.84 16.41 -4.38
C PHE A 21 7.14 17.13 -4.03
N PHE A 22 8.27 16.43 -3.93
CA PHE A 22 9.56 17.06 -3.64
C PHE A 22 9.97 18.09 -4.70
N ARG A 23 9.68 17.81 -5.98
CA ARG A 23 9.91 18.76 -7.06
C ARG A 23 9.06 20.02 -6.91
N GLU A 24 7.78 19.88 -6.57
CA GLU A 24 6.89 21.02 -6.37
C GLU A 24 7.34 21.88 -5.20
N VAL A 25 7.70 21.24 -4.09
CA VAL A 25 8.24 21.86 -2.87
C VAL A 25 9.57 22.59 -3.15
N ALA A 26 10.42 22.06 -4.05
CA ALA A 26 11.68 22.70 -4.41
C ALA A 26 11.52 24.06 -5.11
N ASN A 27 10.33 24.40 -5.62
CA ASN A 27 10.05 25.76 -6.13
C ASN A 27 9.99 26.82 -5.00
N TYR A 28 9.89 26.40 -3.74
CA TYR A 28 9.79 27.29 -2.58
C TYR A 28 11.14 27.54 -1.89
N GLY A 29 12.17 26.73 -2.19
CA GLY A 29 13.51 26.88 -1.61
C GLY A 29 14.26 25.55 -1.43
N ASP A 30 15.27 25.58 -0.55
CA ASP A 30 16.08 24.41 -0.19
C ASP A 30 15.24 23.42 0.65
N VAL A 31 15.03 22.22 0.11
CA VAL A 31 14.11 21.22 0.69
C VAL A 31 14.81 20.34 1.73
N TYR A 32 14.33 20.40 2.96
CA TYR A 32 14.70 19.52 4.05
C TYR A 32 13.56 18.54 4.32
N VAL A 33 13.89 17.25 4.47
CA VAL A 33 12.90 16.19 4.68
C VAL A 33 13.07 15.54 6.04
N ALA A 34 12.04 15.64 6.88
CA ALA A 34 11.94 14.91 8.14
C ALA A 34 11.24 13.56 7.93
N ILE A 35 11.96 12.48 8.17
CA ILE A 35 11.53 11.10 7.94
C ILE A 35 11.13 10.48 9.27
N GLY A 36 9.86 10.07 9.39
CA GLY A 36 9.40 9.40 10.62
C GLY A 36 10.09 8.06 10.84
N SER A 37 10.44 7.76 12.10
CA SER A 37 11.08 6.50 12.50
C SER A 37 10.18 5.27 12.29
N ASP A 38 10.76 4.08 12.22
CA ASP A 38 9.99 2.82 12.10
C ASP A 38 9.07 2.59 13.29
N ARG A 39 9.50 3.03 14.49
CA ARG A 39 8.68 3.00 15.70
C ARG A 39 7.45 3.89 15.58
N THR A 40 7.63 5.13 15.12
CA THR A 40 6.51 6.08 14.90
C THR A 40 5.59 5.57 13.79
N TYR A 41 6.15 4.98 12.73
CA TYR A 41 5.39 4.34 11.67
C TYR A 41 4.48 3.24 12.24
N PHE A 42 5.05 2.31 13.01
CA PHE A 42 4.30 1.22 13.62
C PHE A 42 3.19 1.74 14.54
N TYR A 43 3.51 2.69 15.42
CA TYR A 43 2.53 3.27 16.34
C TYR A 43 1.34 3.92 15.61
N LEU A 44 1.59 4.64 14.51
CA LEU A 44 0.54 5.35 13.77
C LEU A 44 -0.18 4.50 12.72
N LYS A 45 0.42 3.42 12.23
CA LYS A 45 -0.11 2.61 11.12
C LYS A 45 -0.43 1.16 11.49
N GLY A 46 -0.09 0.71 12.70
CA GLY A 46 -0.32 -0.65 13.19
C GLY A 46 0.50 -1.74 12.50
N ARG A 47 1.51 -1.37 11.70
CA ARG A 47 2.35 -2.29 10.92
C ARG A 47 3.72 -1.69 10.67
N LEU A 48 4.71 -2.52 10.36
CA LEU A 48 6.05 -2.05 9.99
C LEU A 48 6.07 -1.45 8.57
N PRO A 49 6.98 -0.50 8.30
CA PRO A 49 7.27 -0.06 6.94
C PRO A 49 7.91 -1.19 6.15
N VAL A 50 7.86 -1.12 4.81
CA VAL A 50 8.57 -2.09 3.96
C VAL A 50 10.07 -1.78 3.98
N ASN A 51 10.43 -0.51 3.83
CA ASN A 51 11.81 -0.05 3.93
C ASN A 51 12.04 0.53 5.33
N THR A 52 13.15 0.17 5.94
CA THR A 52 13.63 0.72 7.22
C THR A 52 13.82 2.24 7.13
N ALA A 53 13.87 2.91 8.27
CA ALA A 53 14.09 4.36 8.32
C ALA A 53 15.39 4.77 7.62
N GLU A 54 16.42 3.95 7.71
CA GLU A 54 17.73 4.13 7.10
C GLU A 54 17.67 3.97 5.57
N GLU A 55 16.95 2.96 5.05
CA GLU A 55 16.73 2.80 3.61
C GLU A 55 15.93 3.97 3.03
N ARG A 56 14.88 4.39 3.73
CA ARG A 56 14.06 5.55 3.34
C ARG A 56 14.90 6.83 3.32
N LEU A 57 15.75 7.02 4.33
CA LEU A 57 16.69 8.14 4.39
C LEU A 57 17.66 8.13 3.21
N PHE A 58 18.27 6.98 2.92
CA PHE A 58 19.18 6.83 1.78
C PHE A 58 18.50 7.21 0.46
N MET A 59 17.32 6.64 0.19
CA MET A 59 16.58 6.91 -1.05
C MET A 59 16.14 8.37 -1.17
N VAL A 60 15.63 8.97 -0.09
CA VAL A 60 15.19 10.37 -0.09
C VAL A 60 16.38 11.33 -0.29
N LYS A 61 17.55 11.05 0.33
CA LYS A 61 18.77 11.84 0.11
C LYS A 61 19.28 11.78 -1.33
N ALA A 62 19.00 10.70 -2.06
CA ALA A 62 19.38 10.56 -3.45
C ALA A 62 18.47 11.34 -4.43
N VAL A 63 17.33 11.86 -3.97
CA VAL A 63 16.43 12.64 -4.81
C VAL A 63 17.02 14.02 -5.08
N SER A 64 17.18 14.38 -6.36
CA SER A 64 17.84 15.63 -6.79
C SER A 64 17.21 16.92 -6.24
N TYR A 65 15.94 16.87 -5.84
CA TYR A 65 15.20 18.02 -5.31
C TYR A 65 15.36 18.19 -3.79
N VAL A 66 16.00 17.24 -3.11
CA VAL A 66 16.17 17.25 -1.66
C VAL A 66 17.55 17.80 -1.31
N LYS A 67 17.59 18.86 -0.50
CA LYS A 67 18.84 19.45 0.00
C LYS A 67 19.49 18.58 1.07
N ASP A 68 18.69 18.14 2.04
CA ASP A 68 19.09 17.18 3.07
C ASP A 68 17.85 16.49 3.66
N ALA A 69 18.07 15.36 4.32
CA ALA A 69 17.04 14.62 5.01
C ALA A 69 17.58 14.02 6.31
N PHE A 70 16.68 13.76 7.26
CA PHE A 70 17.04 13.16 8.55
C PHE A 70 15.89 12.34 9.10
N ILE A 71 16.20 11.40 9.99
CA ILE A 71 15.21 10.61 10.72
C ILE A 71 14.80 11.39 11.97
N SER A 72 13.50 11.58 12.15
CA SER A 72 12.90 12.27 13.30
C SER A 72 13.05 11.44 14.58
N GLN A 73 13.47 12.09 15.68
CA GLN A 73 13.70 11.39 16.96
C GLN A 73 12.46 11.23 17.83
N GLY A 74 11.44 12.07 17.62
CA GLY A 74 10.21 12.07 18.42
C GLY A 74 9.24 10.94 18.06
N THR A 75 8.00 11.11 18.50
CA THR A 75 6.88 10.17 18.26
C THR A 75 5.59 10.91 17.93
N GLY A 76 4.61 10.18 17.40
CA GLY A 76 3.31 10.73 17.06
C GLY A 76 3.32 11.63 15.82
N ILE A 77 2.34 12.51 15.71
CA ILE A 77 2.11 13.38 14.52
C ILE A 77 3.19 14.47 14.39
N LEU A 78 3.81 14.86 15.51
CA LEU A 78 4.84 15.90 15.62
C LEU A 78 6.20 15.30 15.97
N ASP A 79 6.52 14.14 15.42
CA ASP A 79 7.77 13.42 15.73
C ASP A 79 9.06 14.20 15.38
N TYR A 80 8.96 15.24 14.55
CA TYR A 80 10.04 16.12 14.12
C TYR A 80 10.16 17.44 14.91
N GLU A 81 9.47 17.58 16.05
CA GLU A 81 9.39 18.85 16.79
C GLU A 81 10.78 19.38 17.23
N ALA A 82 11.68 18.50 17.67
CA ALA A 82 13.03 18.91 18.06
C ALA A 82 13.81 19.46 16.85
N GLU A 83 13.67 18.82 15.71
CA GLU A 83 14.38 19.14 14.48
C GLU A 83 13.86 20.41 13.83
N ILE A 84 12.54 20.64 13.80
CA ILE A 84 11.97 21.89 13.26
C ILE A 84 12.42 23.11 14.08
N ARG A 85 12.49 22.99 15.42
CA ARG A 85 12.99 24.04 16.31
C ARG A 85 14.48 24.34 16.10
N ARG A 86 15.28 23.32 15.76
CA ARG A 86 16.71 23.45 15.45
C ARG A 86 16.96 24.00 14.04
N LEU A 87 16.25 23.47 13.05
CA LEU A 87 16.41 23.82 11.64
C LEU A 87 15.92 25.26 11.36
N LYS A 88 14.84 25.66 12.05
CA LYS A 88 14.12 26.93 11.88
C LYS A 88 13.81 27.19 10.39
N PRO A 89 12.99 26.34 9.76
CA PRO A 89 12.62 26.55 8.37
C PRO A 89 11.75 27.80 8.21
N ASP A 90 11.80 28.43 7.05
CA ASP A 90 10.94 29.56 6.72
C ASP A 90 9.52 29.08 6.37
N ILE A 91 9.43 27.89 5.76
CA ILE A 91 8.19 27.32 5.25
C ILE A 91 8.09 25.85 5.68
N PHE A 92 6.91 25.43 6.10
CA PHE A 92 6.53 24.03 6.32
C PHE A 92 5.43 23.64 5.32
N ILE A 93 5.71 22.66 4.47
CA ILE A 93 4.77 22.22 3.43
C ILE A 93 4.25 20.82 3.72
N VAL A 94 2.93 20.64 3.57
CA VAL A 94 2.27 19.34 3.63
C VAL A 94 1.39 19.12 2.40
N ASN A 95 1.06 17.86 2.14
CA ASN A 95 -0.08 17.52 1.28
C ASN A 95 -1.38 17.51 2.10
N ASP A 96 -2.53 17.49 1.41
CA ASP A 96 -3.86 17.36 2.03
C ASP A 96 -3.93 16.22 3.06
N ASP A 97 -3.42 15.03 2.73
CA ASP A 97 -3.39 13.86 3.62
C ASP A 97 -2.57 14.08 4.91
N GLY A 98 -1.63 15.04 4.86
CA GLY A 98 -0.71 15.38 5.94
C GLY A 98 -1.11 16.64 6.71
N ASN A 99 -2.25 17.26 6.39
CA ASN A 99 -2.70 18.52 6.97
C ASN A 99 -3.42 18.29 8.30
N PHE A 100 -2.65 18.21 9.39
CA PHE A 100 -3.18 18.06 10.75
C PHE A 100 -3.19 19.39 11.51
N PRO A 101 -4.23 19.69 12.32
CA PRO A 101 -4.32 20.92 13.11
C PRO A 101 -3.10 21.16 14.00
N ALA A 102 -2.58 20.11 14.64
CA ALA A 102 -1.40 20.18 15.50
C ALA A 102 -0.15 20.71 14.76
N LYS A 103 0.03 20.37 13.48
CA LYS A 103 1.16 20.86 12.68
C LYS A 103 1.04 22.35 12.39
N ARG A 104 -0.18 22.79 12.04
CA ARG A 104 -0.50 24.20 11.80
C ARG A 104 -0.29 25.05 13.04
N GLN A 105 -0.74 24.55 14.20
CA GLN A 105 -0.55 25.21 15.48
C GLN A 105 0.94 25.38 15.80
N LEU A 106 1.73 24.30 15.69
CA LEU A 106 3.18 24.35 15.92
C LEU A 106 3.87 25.37 14.99
N CYS A 107 3.47 25.44 13.72
CA CYS A 107 4.03 26.42 12.79
C CYS A 107 3.63 27.86 13.15
N ALA A 108 2.39 28.10 13.59
CA ALA A 108 1.96 29.41 14.07
C ALA A 108 2.74 29.86 15.32
N GLU A 109 2.95 28.95 16.27
CA GLU A 109 3.76 29.21 17.48
C GLU A 109 5.23 29.53 17.15
N LEU A 110 5.77 28.93 16.10
CA LEU A 110 7.15 29.11 15.67
C LEU A 110 7.35 30.23 14.62
N GLY A 111 6.27 30.86 14.14
CA GLY A 111 6.32 31.87 13.09
C GLY A 111 6.73 31.31 11.72
N ILE A 112 6.39 30.06 11.43
CA ILE A 112 6.72 29.35 10.18
C ILE A 112 5.52 29.41 9.23
N GLU A 113 5.76 29.74 7.97
CA GLU A 113 4.71 29.75 6.93
C GLU A 113 4.23 28.32 6.66
N TYR A 114 2.92 28.05 6.80
CA TYR A 114 2.36 26.70 6.62
C TYR A 114 1.54 26.61 5.33
N ILE A 115 2.03 25.83 4.36
CA ILE A 115 1.41 25.68 3.04
C ILE A 115 0.87 24.25 2.89
N VAL A 116 -0.35 24.14 2.34
CA VAL A 116 -0.96 22.87 1.97
C VAL A 116 -1.00 22.79 0.45
N LEU A 117 -0.31 21.80 -0.11
CA LEU A 117 -0.35 21.51 -1.55
C LEU A 117 -1.36 20.41 -1.83
N LYS A 118 -2.05 20.55 -2.95
CA LYS A 118 -2.92 19.49 -3.47
C LYS A 118 -2.06 18.48 -4.21
N ARG A 119 -2.38 17.20 -4.01
CA ARG A 119 -1.62 16.10 -4.63
C ARG A 119 -2.03 15.96 -6.09
N ASP A 120 -1.39 16.71 -6.98
CA ASP A 120 -1.61 16.56 -8.42
C ASP A 120 -0.65 15.50 -8.99
N PRO A 121 -1.14 14.39 -9.58
CA PRO A 121 -0.25 13.46 -10.26
C PRO A 121 0.56 14.16 -11.33
N HIS A 122 1.86 13.88 -11.39
CA HIS A 122 2.68 14.48 -12.43
C HIS A 122 2.30 13.92 -13.81
N ALA A 123 1.67 14.78 -14.62
CA ALA A 123 1.34 14.50 -16.02
C ALA A 123 0.53 13.21 -16.18
N ASN A 124 0.95 12.30 -17.08
CA ASN A 124 0.26 11.05 -17.40
C ASN A 124 0.57 9.90 -16.43
N LEU A 125 1.24 10.17 -15.29
CA LEU A 125 1.56 9.11 -14.33
C LEU A 125 0.35 8.80 -13.44
N PRO A 126 0.14 7.52 -13.09
CA PRO A 126 -0.96 7.14 -12.22
C PRO A 126 -0.79 7.79 -10.84
N ARG A 127 -1.90 8.22 -10.24
CA ARG A 127 -1.93 8.60 -8.83
C ARG A 127 -1.58 7.36 -8.00
N ARG A 128 -0.56 7.46 -7.15
CA ARG A 128 -0.12 6.38 -6.26
C ARG A 128 0.05 6.89 -4.83
N SER A 129 -0.39 6.09 -3.87
CA SER A 129 0.06 6.15 -2.49
C SER A 129 0.70 4.82 -2.08
N SER A 130 1.49 4.81 -1.01
CA SER A 130 2.03 3.58 -0.44
C SER A 130 0.93 2.65 0.09
N THR A 131 -0.22 3.19 0.49
CA THR A 131 -1.42 2.40 0.81
C THR A 131 -1.93 1.70 -0.44
N ASP A 132 -2.14 2.43 -1.54
CA ASP A 132 -2.67 1.90 -2.80
C ASP A 132 -1.76 0.82 -3.38
N MET A 133 -0.44 1.02 -3.33
CA MET A 133 0.53 0.03 -3.82
C MET A 133 0.52 -1.27 -3.00
N ARG A 134 0.17 -1.19 -1.72
CA ARG A 134 0.05 -2.36 -0.83
C ARG A 134 -1.31 -3.04 -0.97
N SER A 135 -2.35 -2.31 -1.38
CA SER A 135 -3.70 -2.83 -1.61
C SER A 135 -3.94 -3.27 -3.06
N ILE A 136 -2.92 -3.28 -3.93
CA ILE A 136 -3.07 -3.91 -5.25
C ILE A 136 -3.31 -5.40 -5.01
N GLU A 137 -4.57 -5.78 -5.15
CA GLU A 137 -5.05 -7.15 -5.07
C GLU A 137 -4.65 -7.86 -6.36
N LEU A 138 -3.56 -8.60 -6.29
CA LEU A 138 -3.07 -9.46 -7.36
C LEU A 138 -3.52 -10.90 -7.15
N MET A 139 -4.39 -11.15 -6.17
CA MET A 139 -5.00 -12.46 -6.02
C MET A 139 -5.90 -12.70 -7.24
N PRO A 140 -5.54 -13.65 -8.12
CA PRO A 140 -6.28 -13.85 -9.35
C PRO A 140 -7.70 -14.29 -9.03
N TYR A 141 -8.63 -13.89 -9.87
CA TYR A 141 -9.93 -14.54 -9.90
C TYR A 141 -9.80 -15.89 -10.60
N ARG A 142 -10.73 -16.79 -10.34
CA ARG A 142 -10.79 -18.09 -11.00
C ARG A 142 -12.14 -18.27 -11.67
N ILE A 143 -12.21 -18.83 -12.86
CA ILE A 143 -13.49 -19.14 -13.49
C ILE A 143 -13.45 -20.58 -14.01
N ASP A 144 -14.54 -21.31 -13.84
CA ASP A 144 -14.75 -22.54 -14.59
C ASP A 144 -15.16 -22.19 -16.02
N LEU A 145 -14.23 -22.37 -16.96
CA LEU A 145 -14.43 -21.99 -18.35
C LEU A 145 -15.31 -23.01 -19.08
N ALA A 146 -15.07 -24.30 -18.83
CA ALA A 146 -15.74 -25.39 -19.54
C ALA A 146 -15.55 -26.72 -18.81
N GLY A 147 -16.57 -27.58 -18.85
CA GLY A 147 -16.46 -28.95 -18.38
C GLY A 147 -17.66 -29.40 -17.55
N GLY A 148 -17.39 -30.37 -16.66
CA GLY A 148 -18.37 -30.91 -15.71
C GLY A 148 -18.59 -30.04 -14.47
N TRP A 149 -19.09 -30.65 -13.41
CA TRP A 149 -19.46 -29.94 -12.17
C TRP A 149 -18.67 -30.49 -10.98
N LEU A 150 -17.34 -30.33 -11.02
CA LEU A 150 -16.39 -31.08 -10.18
C LEU A 150 -16.68 -30.98 -8.67
N ASP A 151 -17.09 -29.80 -8.21
CA ASP A 151 -17.41 -29.47 -6.83
C ASP A 151 -18.91 -29.41 -6.51
N GLN A 152 -19.75 -29.92 -7.41
CA GLN A 152 -21.19 -30.08 -7.18
C GLN A 152 -21.57 -31.57 -7.24
N PRO A 153 -21.40 -32.32 -6.13
CA PRO A 153 -21.59 -33.76 -6.10
C PRO A 153 -22.98 -34.22 -6.57
N TYR A 154 -24.02 -33.41 -6.32
CA TYR A 154 -25.39 -33.74 -6.74
C TYR A 154 -25.60 -33.68 -8.25
N VAL A 155 -24.76 -32.95 -9.00
CA VAL A 155 -24.78 -32.93 -10.47
C VAL A 155 -23.81 -33.97 -11.02
N SER A 156 -22.57 -33.98 -10.51
CA SER A 156 -21.51 -34.89 -10.97
C SER A 156 -21.84 -36.37 -10.82
N LYS A 157 -22.73 -36.74 -9.88
CA LYS A 157 -23.20 -38.14 -9.75
C LYS A 157 -23.93 -38.67 -10.99
N TYR A 158 -24.48 -37.80 -11.84
CA TYR A 158 -25.20 -38.21 -13.05
C TYR A 158 -24.30 -38.24 -14.28
N TYR A 159 -23.41 -37.24 -14.41
CA TYR A 159 -22.46 -37.13 -15.53
C TYR A 159 -21.15 -36.53 -15.03
N PRO A 160 -20.19 -37.35 -14.57
CA PRO A 160 -18.87 -36.86 -14.17
C PRO A 160 -18.07 -36.42 -15.40
N GLY A 161 -17.20 -35.43 -15.21
CA GLY A 161 -16.37 -34.92 -16.29
C GLY A 161 -15.24 -34.03 -15.80
N SER A 162 -14.22 -33.86 -16.64
CA SER A 162 -13.13 -32.90 -16.39
C SER A 162 -13.65 -31.46 -16.44
N VAL A 163 -13.01 -30.57 -15.69
CA VAL A 163 -13.24 -29.12 -15.71
C VAL A 163 -11.98 -28.38 -16.11
N ILE A 164 -12.14 -27.28 -16.84
CA ILE A 164 -11.07 -26.37 -17.21
C ILE A 164 -11.30 -25.08 -16.44
N THR A 165 -10.47 -24.85 -15.43
CA THR A 165 -10.51 -23.59 -14.69
C THR A 165 -9.40 -22.65 -15.12
N LEU A 166 -9.71 -21.37 -15.29
CA LEU A 166 -8.75 -20.34 -15.64
C LEU A 166 -8.57 -19.36 -14.49
N SER A 167 -7.34 -18.93 -14.26
CA SER A 167 -7.05 -17.74 -13.47
C SER A 167 -7.13 -16.50 -14.34
N ILE A 168 -7.86 -15.48 -13.90
CA ILE A 168 -7.98 -14.20 -14.60
C ILE A 168 -7.59 -13.05 -13.69
N GLU A 169 -6.90 -12.09 -14.27
CA GLU A 169 -6.54 -10.83 -13.62
C GLU A 169 -7.42 -9.72 -14.22
N PRO A 170 -8.43 -9.22 -13.49
CA PRO A 170 -9.28 -8.14 -13.97
C PRO A 170 -8.46 -6.89 -14.24
N THR A 171 -8.69 -6.26 -15.38
CA THR A 171 -8.25 -4.87 -15.62
C THR A 171 -9.28 -3.84 -15.18
N VAL A 172 -10.49 -4.28 -14.81
CA VAL A 172 -11.62 -3.49 -14.30
C VAL A 172 -12.37 -4.31 -13.25
N ASP A 173 -12.94 -3.64 -12.26
CA ASP A 173 -13.78 -4.30 -11.25
C ASP A 173 -15.05 -4.87 -11.90
N PHE A 174 -15.38 -6.14 -11.61
CA PHE A 174 -16.62 -6.77 -12.09
C PHE A 174 -17.35 -7.47 -10.93
N ASN A 175 -18.63 -7.79 -11.16
CA ASN A 175 -19.53 -8.33 -10.15
C ASN A 175 -19.12 -9.76 -9.75
N GLU A 176 -19.00 -10.00 -8.44
CA GLU A 176 -18.60 -11.30 -7.86
C GLU A 176 -19.65 -12.41 -8.03
N ARG A 177 -20.88 -12.10 -8.47
CA ARG A 177 -21.99 -13.06 -8.59
C ARG A 177 -22.08 -13.77 -9.96
N SER A 178 -20.96 -14.09 -10.60
CA SER A 178 -20.95 -14.61 -11.99
C SER A 178 -20.18 -15.92 -12.19
N GLY A 179 -20.15 -16.82 -11.18
CA GLY A 179 -19.52 -18.14 -11.31
C GLY A 179 -18.00 -18.11 -11.22
N MET A 180 -17.47 -17.20 -10.39
CA MET A 180 -16.07 -16.78 -10.35
C MET A 180 -15.23 -17.51 -9.28
N ALA A 181 -15.67 -18.69 -8.82
CA ALA A 181 -15.03 -19.49 -7.77
C ALA A 181 -14.44 -18.61 -6.63
N THR A 182 -15.23 -17.60 -6.24
CA THR A 182 -14.93 -16.52 -5.33
C THR A 182 -14.68 -17.03 -3.92
N SER A 183 -15.31 -18.14 -3.52
CA SER A 183 -15.14 -18.83 -2.25
C SER A 183 -13.67 -19.22 -1.98
N THR A 184 -13.05 -19.98 -2.90
CA THR A 184 -11.62 -20.33 -2.80
C THR A 184 -10.72 -19.09 -2.81
N ARG A 185 -11.09 -18.07 -3.61
CA ARG A 185 -10.36 -16.79 -3.65
C ARG A 185 -10.41 -16.05 -2.31
N ILE A 186 -11.58 -16.02 -1.66
CA ILE A 186 -11.75 -15.41 -0.33
C ILE A 186 -10.87 -16.13 0.70
N LYS A 187 -10.81 -17.46 0.64
CA LYS A 187 -9.91 -18.25 1.51
C LYS A 187 -8.43 -17.96 1.23
N ALA A 188 -8.06 -17.80 -0.03
CA ALA A 188 -6.71 -17.40 -0.40
C ALA A 188 -6.35 -15.99 0.10
N LEU A 189 -7.29 -15.05 0.04
CA LEU A 189 -7.12 -13.70 0.60
C LEU A 189 -6.97 -13.72 2.12
N ASP A 190 -7.76 -14.54 2.82
CA ASP A 190 -7.67 -14.72 4.26
C ASP A 190 -6.32 -15.35 4.66
N LEU A 191 -5.87 -16.35 3.90
CA LEU A 191 -4.65 -17.10 4.19
C LEU A 191 -3.36 -16.33 3.83
N TRP A 192 -3.34 -15.65 2.68
CA TRP A 192 -2.13 -15.07 2.09
C TRP A 192 -2.19 -13.56 1.86
N GLY A 193 -3.33 -12.93 2.08
CA GLY A 193 -3.54 -11.52 1.79
C GLY A 193 -3.69 -11.25 0.29
N SER A 194 -3.32 -10.04 -0.14
CA SER A 194 -3.62 -9.53 -1.47
C SER A 194 -2.81 -10.15 -2.62
N ARG A 195 -1.90 -11.09 -2.36
CA ARG A 195 -1.01 -11.69 -3.36
C ARG A 195 -0.81 -13.18 -3.10
N LEU A 196 -0.73 -13.95 -4.19
CA LEU A 196 -0.28 -15.34 -4.10
C LEU A 196 1.18 -15.39 -3.61
N PRO A 197 1.52 -16.30 -2.69
CA PRO A 197 2.91 -16.53 -2.31
C PRO A 197 3.75 -16.99 -3.50
N THR A 198 5.03 -16.66 -3.49
CA THR A 198 5.99 -17.20 -4.45
C THR A 198 6.61 -18.46 -3.87
N ASP A 199 5.99 -19.62 -4.13
CA ASP A 199 6.45 -20.94 -3.71
C ASP A 199 6.03 -21.97 -4.79
N ASP A 200 6.31 -23.25 -4.55
CA ASP A 200 5.92 -24.35 -5.42
C ASP A 200 4.38 -24.37 -5.66
N PRO A 201 3.91 -24.32 -6.92
CA PRO A 201 2.47 -24.23 -7.21
C PRO A 201 1.65 -25.41 -6.70
N GLU A 202 2.20 -26.63 -6.73
CA GLU A 202 1.49 -27.83 -6.27
C GLU A 202 1.31 -27.80 -4.75
N LYS A 203 2.37 -27.42 -4.02
CA LYS A 203 2.34 -27.18 -2.59
C LYS A 203 1.36 -26.07 -2.20
N LEU A 204 1.36 -24.95 -2.91
CA LEU A 204 0.41 -23.86 -2.67
C LEU A 204 -1.04 -24.31 -2.91
N ALA A 205 -1.30 -25.02 -4.01
CA ALA A 205 -2.61 -25.58 -4.29
C ALA A 205 -3.07 -26.56 -3.20
N TYR A 206 -2.17 -27.42 -2.70
CA TYR A 206 -2.47 -28.33 -1.62
C TYR A 206 -2.81 -27.61 -0.31
N ILE A 207 -2.00 -26.60 0.07
CA ILE A 207 -2.24 -25.79 1.27
C ILE A 207 -3.59 -25.08 1.19
N LEU A 208 -3.88 -24.42 0.05
CA LEU A 208 -5.14 -23.71 -0.14
C LEU A 208 -6.32 -24.68 -0.13
N PHE A 209 -6.20 -25.83 -0.81
CA PHE A 209 -7.25 -26.85 -0.82
C PHE A 209 -7.58 -27.33 0.59
N CYS A 210 -6.57 -27.64 1.41
CA CYS A 210 -6.79 -28.07 2.80
C CYS A 210 -7.36 -26.96 3.69
N TYR A 211 -7.00 -25.70 3.41
CA TYR A 211 -7.51 -24.55 4.17
C TYR A 211 -8.97 -24.20 3.81
N ASP A 212 -9.31 -24.30 2.53
CA ASP A 212 -10.66 -24.11 2.00
C ASP A 212 -11.59 -25.27 2.40
N ASN A 213 -11.04 -26.49 2.42
CA ASN A 213 -11.75 -27.74 2.73
C ASN A 213 -11.17 -28.44 3.97
N PRO A 214 -11.45 -27.94 5.19
CA PRO A 214 -10.97 -28.57 6.42
C PRO A 214 -11.54 -30.00 6.60
N PRO A 215 -10.90 -30.85 7.41
CA PRO A 215 -11.39 -32.20 7.67
C PRO A 215 -12.83 -32.21 8.19
N GLY A 216 -13.69 -33.03 7.58
CA GLY A 216 -15.11 -33.14 7.91
C GLY A 216 -16.04 -32.32 6.99
N THR A 217 -15.50 -31.57 6.04
CA THR A 217 -16.30 -30.88 5.01
C THR A 217 -17.01 -31.89 4.10
N GLU A 218 -18.34 -31.80 4.02
CA GLU A 218 -19.17 -32.70 3.19
C GLU A 218 -19.26 -32.26 1.73
N ILE A 219 -19.23 -30.95 1.48
CA ILE A 219 -19.27 -30.34 0.14
C ILE A 219 -17.92 -29.67 -0.12
N ILE A 220 -17.14 -30.26 -1.00
CA ILE A 220 -15.80 -29.77 -1.33
C ILE A 220 -15.94 -28.53 -2.23
N SER A 221 -15.38 -27.39 -1.82
CA SER A 221 -15.25 -26.19 -2.65
C SER A 221 -14.08 -26.34 -3.63
N GLY A 222 -14.20 -25.73 -4.81
CA GLY A 222 -13.08 -25.69 -5.74
C GLY A 222 -13.33 -24.95 -7.03
N SER A 223 -13.94 -25.60 -8.00
CA SER A 223 -14.04 -25.11 -9.39
C SER A 223 -15.06 -24.00 -9.59
N GLN A 224 -16.10 -23.94 -8.77
CA GLN A 224 -17.23 -23.01 -8.84
C GLN A 224 -17.62 -22.56 -7.43
N ASP A 225 -18.41 -21.47 -7.36
CA ASP A 225 -19.00 -21.08 -6.08
C ASP A 225 -20.18 -22.00 -5.75
N ALA A 226 -20.15 -22.60 -4.55
CA ALA A 226 -21.24 -23.40 -4.01
C ALA A 226 -22.41 -22.55 -3.47
#